data_AF-A0A0K2X3H4-F1
#
_entry.id   AF-A0A0K2X3H4-F1
#
_cell.length_a   1.000
_cell.length_b   1.000
_cell.length_c   1.000
_cell.angle_alpha   90.00
_cell.angle_beta   90.00
_cell.angle_gamma   90.00
#
_symmetry.space_group_name_H-M   'P 1'
#
loop_
_entity.id
_entity.type
_entity.pdbx_description
1 polymer ?
#
loop_
_entity_poly.entity_id
_entity_poly.type
_entity_poly.pdbx_seq_one_letter_code
_entity_poly.pdbx_strand_id
1 'polypeptide(L)'
;MSAKYIRADEVLALLQYCTLQHGLSLQATGILAFLASTQSHTTGLTYTLCNQFGISGRTLWKYINELKRCGVLKIKALRNRHGQFIAAYGLALVAPDGVIVHECVFVERN
;
A
#
# COMPACT_ATOMS: atom_id res chain seq x y z
N MET A 1 9.85 -17.35 8.66
CA MET A 1 8.40 -17.10 8.61
C MET A 1 8.00 -17.07 7.14
N SER A 2 7.09 -17.95 6.73
CA SER A 2 6.66 -18.08 5.33
C SER A 2 5.95 -16.80 4.90
N ALA A 3 6.38 -16.19 3.79
CA ALA A 3 5.65 -15.08 3.18
C ALA A 3 4.26 -15.59 2.78
N LYS A 4 3.22 -15.18 3.51
CA LYS A 4 1.84 -15.52 3.18
C LYS A 4 1.44 -14.64 2.01
N TYR A 5 1.66 -15.13 0.80
CA TYR A 5 1.12 -14.48 -0.40
C TYR A 5 -0.41 -14.40 -0.25
N ILE A 6 -0.96 -13.19 -0.33
CA ILE A 6 -2.41 -13.04 -0.47
C ILE A 6 -2.80 -13.79 -1.74
N ARG A 7 -3.83 -14.63 -1.68
CA ARG A 7 -4.24 -15.37 -2.86
C ARG A 7 -4.82 -14.38 -3.89
N ALA A 8 -4.56 -14.61 -5.18
CA ALA A 8 -4.96 -13.69 -6.23
C ALA A 8 -6.48 -13.42 -6.26
N ASP A 9 -7.31 -14.37 -5.83
CA ASP A 9 -8.76 -14.23 -5.69
C ASP A 9 -9.16 -13.27 -4.56
N GLU A 10 -8.43 -13.26 -3.44
CA GLU A 10 -8.66 -12.32 -2.34
C GLU A 10 -8.29 -10.88 -2.75
N VAL A 11 -7.19 -10.72 -3.51
CA VAL A 11 -6.80 -9.42 -4.09
C VAL A 11 -7.85 -8.94 -5.09
N LEU A 12 -8.34 -9.82 -5.98
CA LEU A 12 -9.34 -9.48 -6.97
C LEU A 12 -10.68 -9.08 -6.33
N ALA A 13 -11.11 -9.79 -5.29
CA ALA A 13 -12.31 -9.46 -4.53
C ALA A 13 -12.19 -8.09 -3.84
N LEU A 14 -11.03 -7.79 -3.24
CA LEU A 14 -10.71 -6.48 -2.67
C LEU A 14 -10.74 -5.39 -3.74
N LEU A 15 -10.11 -5.61 -4.89
CA LEU A 15 -10.08 -4.64 -5.99
C LEU A 15 -11.49 -4.36 -6.54
N GLN A 16 -12.31 -5.40 -6.74
CA GLN A 16 -13.69 -5.24 -7.20
C GLN A 16 -14.55 -4.49 -6.18
N TYR A 17 -14.49 -4.87 -4.90
CA TYR A 17 -15.22 -4.19 -3.83
C TYR A 17 -14.84 -2.71 -3.75
N CYS A 18 -13.54 -2.39 -3.79
CA CYS A 18 -13.08 -1.02 -3.57
C CYS A 18 -13.22 -0.13 -4.79
N THR A 19 -13.08 -0.68 -6.00
CA THR A 19 -13.22 0.10 -7.24
C THR A 19 -14.70 0.40 -7.51
N LEU A 20 -15.58 -0.59 -7.36
CA LEU A 20 -16.98 -0.44 -7.72
C LEU A 20 -17.83 0.18 -6.60
N GLN A 21 -17.54 -0.11 -5.32
CA GLN A 21 -18.36 0.41 -4.21
C GLN A 21 -17.81 1.69 -3.59
N HIS A 22 -16.49 1.90 -3.61
CA HIS A 22 -15.86 3.05 -2.93
C HIS A 22 -15.32 4.11 -3.88
N GLY A 23 -15.49 3.91 -5.19
CA GLY A 23 -15.10 4.90 -6.21
C GLY A 23 -13.59 5.15 -6.25
N LEU A 24 -12.77 4.14 -5.94
CA LEU A 24 -11.33 4.25 -6.13
C LEU A 24 -11.00 4.55 -7.60
N SER A 25 -10.05 5.45 -7.80
CA SER A 25 -9.43 5.72 -9.08
C SER A 25 -8.74 4.46 -9.59
N LEU A 26 -8.71 4.31 -10.91
CA LEU A 26 -8.05 3.18 -11.55
C LEU A 26 -6.56 3.12 -11.19
N GLN A 27 -5.92 4.28 -11.00
CA GLN A 27 -4.53 4.38 -10.59
C GLN A 27 -4.31 3.90 -9.15
N ALA A 28 -5.17 4.31 -8.20
CA ALA A 28 -5.11 3.81 -6.82
C ALA A 28 -5.35 2.30 -6.77
N THR A 29 -6.27 1.79 -7.60
CA THR A 29 -6.55 0.37 -7.77
C THR A 29 -5.33 -0.40 -8.26
N GLY A 30 -4.65 0.10 -9.29
CA GLY A 30 -3.39 -0.50 -9.77
C GLY A 30 -2.29 -0.50 -8.72
N ILE A 31 -2.16 0.58 -7.95
CA ILE A 31 -1.20 0.66 -6.84
C ILE A 31 -1.55 -0.35 -5.74
N LEU A 32 -2.82 -0.51 -5.38
CA LEU A 32 -3.26 -1.52 -4.41
C LEU A 32 -2.89 -2.93 -4.86
N ALA A 33 -3.16 -3.26 -6.12
CA ALA A 33 -2.81 -4.56 -6.70
C ALA A 33 -1.30 -4.81 -6.65
N PHE A 34 -0.49 -3.79 -6.96
CA PHE A 34 0.97 -3.88 -6.86
C PHE A 34 1.43 -4.08 -5.42
N LEU A 35 0.90 -3.29 -4.47
CA LEU A 35 1.25 -3.44 -3.05
C LEU A 35 0.95 -4.86 -2.56
N ALA A 36 -0.19 -5.43 -2.95
CA ALA A 36 -0.60 -6.78 -2.58
C ALA A 36 0.29 -7.89 -3.18
N SER A 37 0.95 -7.64 -4.32
CA SER A 37 1.84 -8.61 -4.97
C SER A 37 3.29 -8.53 -4.49
N THR A 38 3.67 -7.47 -3.78
CA THR A 38 5.03 -7.32 -3.24
C THR A 38 5.31 -8.32 -2.13
N GLN A 39 6.57 -8.76 -1.99
CA GLN A 39 6.97 -9.54 -0.82
C GLN A 39 6.85 -8.69 0.45
N SER A 40 6.47 -9.32 1.57
CA SER A 40 6.43 -8.65 2.86
C SER A 40 7.80 -8.04 3.16
N HIS A 41 7.82 -6.82 3.69
CA HIS A 41 9.04 -6.04 3.98
C HIS A 41 9.87 -5.57 2.77
N THR A 42 9.31 -5.51 1.57
CA THR A 42 9.99 -4.89 0.41
C THR A 42 10.35 -3.43 0.71
N THR A 43 11.63 -3.08 0.54
CA THR A 43 12.14 -1.70 0.66
C THR A 43 12.21 -1.00 -0.69
N GLY A 44 12.15 0.33 -0.71
CA GLY A 44 12.31 1.12 -1.96
C GLY A 44 11.05 1.20 -2.82
N LEU A 45 9.90 0.79 -2.29
CA LEU A 45 8.63 0.74 -3.02
C LEU A 45 8.23 2.07 -3.66
N THR A 46 8.52 3.20 -3.02
CA THR A 46 8.23 4.53 -3.56
C THR A 46 8.83 4.73 -4.95
N TYR A 47 10.12 4.43 -5.09
CA TYR A 47 10.83 4.61 -6.36
C TYR A 47 10.29 3.66 -7.43
N THR A 48 10.09 2.39 -7.05
CA THR A 48 9.54 1.38 -7.95
C THR A 48 8.14 1.77 -8.44
N LEU A 49 7.25 2.19 -7.56
CA LEU A 49 5.89 2.60 -7.92
C LEU A 49 5.88 3.88 -8.77
N CYS A 50 6.69 4.88 -8.41
CA CYS A 50 6.82 6.10 -9.22
C CYS A 50 7.24 5.78 -10.66
N ASN A 51 8.25 4.93 -10.82
CA ASN A 51 8.74 4.55 -12.15
C ASN A 51 7.74 3.66 -12.91
N GLN A 52 7.20 2.64 -12.25
CA GLN A 52 6.29 1.68 -12.87
C GLN A 52 5.01 2.35 -13.39
N PHE A 53 4.48 3.32 -12.65
CA PHE A 53 3.25 4.04 -13.00
C PHE A 53 3.51 5.37 -13.72
N GLY A 54 4.78 5.77 -13.89
CA GLY A 54 5.13 7.05 -14.53
C GLY A 54 4.60 8.28 -13.77
N ILE A 55 4.61 8.23 -12.43
CA ILE A 55 4.02 9.28 -11.58
C ILE A 55 5.03 9.89 -10.60
N SER A 56 4.80 11.14 -10.22
CA SER A 56 5.58 11.80 -9.17
C SER A 56 5.30 11.20 -7.79
N GLY A 57 6.22 11.37 -6.83
CA GLY A 57 6.01 10.96 -5.44
C GLY A 57 4.79 11.64 -4.79
N ARG A 58 4.51 12.90 -5.15
CA ARG A 58 3.30 13.61 -4.70
C ARG A 58 2.02 12.94 -5.22
N THR A 59 2.01 12.57 -6.50
CA THR A 59 0.89 11.88 -7.12
C THR A 59 0.70 10.48 -6.52
N LEU A 60 1.79 9.76 -6.26
CA LEU A 60 1.76 8.49 -5.56
C LEU A 60 1.13 8.62 -4.17
N TRP A 61 1.54 9.62 -3.38
CA TRP A 61 0.94 9.91 -2.09
C TRP A 61 -0.54 10.28 -2.16
N LYS A 62 -1.00 10.95 -3.23
CA LYS A 62 -2.43 11.18 -3.46
C LYS A 62 -3.18 9.86 -3.53
N TYR A 63 -2.70 8.89 -4.30
CA TYR A 63 -3.34 7.57 -4.44
C TYR A 63 -3.24 6.73 -3.16
N ILE A 64 -2.11 6.78 -2.45
CA ILE A 64 -1.97 6.14 -1.13
C ILE A 64 -2.98 6.70 -0.12
N ASN A 65 -3.20 8.02 -0.11
CA ASN A 65 -4.22 8.64 0.73
C ASN A 65 -5.65 8.28 0.32
N GLU A 66 -5.87 8.03 -0.97
CA GLU A 66 -7.14 7.53 -1.49
C GLU A 66 -7.46 6.14 -0.91
N LEU A 67 -6.48 5.22 -0.99
CA LEU A 67 -6.59 3.88 -0.40
C LEU A 67 -6.82 3.93 1.12
N LYS A 68 -6.15 4.86 1.82
CA LYS A 68 -6.35 5.09 3.25
C LYS A 68 -7.78 5.54 3.56
N ARG A 69 -8.31 6.50 2.79
CA ARG A 69 -9.68 7.00 2.96
C ARG A 69 -10.73 5.90 2.75
N CYS A 70 -10.47 4.97 1.83
CA CYS A 70 -11.34 3.82 1.59
C CYS A 70 -11.18 2.71 2.63
N GLY A 71 -10.32 2.86 3.64
CA GLY A 71 -10.15 1.90 4.73
C GLY A 71 -9.33 0.66 4.40
N VAL A 72 -8.88 0.49 3.15
CA VAL A 72 -8.08 -0.67 2.73
C VAL A 72 -6.59 -0.55 3.05
N LEU A 73 -6.14 0.63 3.47
CA LEU A 73 -4.74 0.88 3.77
C LEU A 73 -4.58 1.61 5.11
N LYS A 74 -3.83 1.00 6.03
CA LYS A 74 -3.34 1.67 7.24
C LYS A 74 -1.91 2.14 7.00
N ILE A 75 -1.61 3.36 7.45
CA ILE A 75 -0.30 3.99 7.32
C ILE A 75 0.24 4.29 8.70
N LYS A 76 1.46 3.87 9.00
CA LYS A 76 2.14 4.12 10.26
C LYS A 76 3.52 4.72 10.02
N ALA A 77 3.77 5.92 10.53
CA ALA A 77 5.11 6.49 10.51
C ALA A 77 6.07 5.62 11.34
N LEU A 78 7.21 5.27 10.77
CA LEU A 78 8.22 4.46 11.42
C LEU A 78 9.16 5.33 12.26
N ARG A 79 9.74 4.71 13.29
CA ARG A 79 10.72 5.34 14.19
C ARG A 79 12.02 4.54 14.16
N ASN A 80 13.14 5.23 14.30
CA ASN A 80 14.43 4.57 14.52
C ASN A 80 14.51 3.99 15.94
N ARG A 81 15.62 3.31 16.24
CA ARG A 81 15.88 2.70 17.56
C ARG A 81 15.94 3.73 18.71
N HIS A 82 16.12 5.01 18.38
CA HIS A 82 16.14 6.13 19.32
C HIS A 82 14.76 6.80 19.47
N GLY A 83 13.70 6.23 18.87
CA GLY A 83 12.34 6.75 18.95
C GLY A 83 12.06 7.96 18.05
N GLN A 84 13.02 8.39 17.23
CA GLN A 84 12.85 9.52 16.31
C GLN A 84 12.14 9.05 15.04
N PHE A 85 11.20 9.85 14.54
CA PHE A 85 10.56 9.58 13.25
C PHE A 85 11.58 9.58 12.13
N ILE A 86 11.47 8.60 11.24
CA ILE A 86 12.25 8.51 10.01
C ILE A 86 11.33 8.78 8.81
N ALA A 87 11.90 9.16 7.67
CA ALA A 87 11.18 9.34 6.41
C ALA A 87 10.74 8.00 5.80
N ALA A 88 10.13 7.12 6.61
CA ALA A 88 9.64 5.81 6.22
C ALA A 88 8.32 5.51 6.91
N TYR A 89 7.46 4.78 6.21
CA TYR A 89 6.10 4.47 6.60
C TYR A 89 5.85 2.98 6.45
N GLY A 90 5.31 2.34 7.48
CA GLY A 90 4.70 1.02 7.37
C GLY A 90 3.33 1.15 6.73
N LEU A 91 3.08 0.34 5.71
CA LEU A 91 1.82 0.22 5.00
C LEU A 91 1.23 -1.15 5.28
N ALA A 92 0.01 -1.20 5.80
CA ALA A 92 -0.71 -2.44 6.04
C ALA A 92 -2.00 -2.47 5.22
N LEU A 93 -2.12 -3.47 4.35
CA LEU A 93 -3.35 -3.75 3.62
C LEU A 93 -4.36 -4.42 4.56
N VAL A 94 -5.60 -3.93 4.51
CA VAL A 94 -6.67 -4.33 5.41
C VAL A 94 -7.83 -4.87 4.58
N ALA A 95 -8.28 -6.07 4.92
CA ALA A 95 -9.49 -6.66 4.36
C ALA A 95 -10.75 -5.97 4.91
N PRO A 96 -11.93 -6.12 4.26
CA PRO A 96 -13.17 -5.47 4.71
C PRO A 96 -13.60 -5.82 6.14
N ASP A 97 -13.20 -6.99 6.64
CA ASP A 97 -13.44 -7.44 8.02
C ASP A 97 -12.47 -6.83 9.05
N GLY A 98 -11.52 -6.01 8.60
CA GLY A 98 -10.53 -5.32 9.43
C GLY A 98 -9.22 -6.08 9.64
N VAL A 99 -9.08 -7.30 9.09
CA VAL A 99 -7.87 -8.12 9.22
C VAL A 99 -6.74 -7.58 8.36
N ILE A 100 -5.53 -7.51 8.92
CA ILE A 100 -4.33 -7.18 8.14
C ILE A 100 -3.95 -8.38 7.30
N VAL A 101 -3.92 -8.18 5.99
CA VAL A 101 -3.63 -9.24 5.01
C VAL A 101 -2.22 -9.14 4.44
N HIS A 102 -1.60 -7.95 4.47
CA HIS A 102 -0.22 -7.75 4.00
C HIS A 102 0.41 -6.50 4.59
N GLU A 103 1.73 -6.51 4.76
CA GLU A 103 2.50 -5.39 5.26
C GLU A 103 3.75 -5.11 4.41
N CYS A 104 4.01 -3.84 4.14
CA CYS A 104 5.19 -3.40 3.40
C CYS A 104 5.70 -2.04 3.92
N VAL A 105 6.90 -1.63 3.48
CA VAL A 105 7.55 -0.39 3.97
C VAL A 105 7.80 0.58 2.81
N PHE A 106 7.28 1.79 2.98
CA PHE A 106 7.53 2.94 2.12
C PHE A 106 8.67 3.78 2.68
N VAL A 107 9.49 4.37 1.80
CA VAL A 107 10.50 5.37 2.17
C VAL A 107 10.24 6.62 1.36
N GLU A 108 9.97 7.74 2.02
CA GLU A 108 9.86 9.02 1.36
C GLU A 108 11.28 9.49 1.03
N ARG A 109 11.73 9.26 -0.20
CA ARG A 109 12.97 9.87 -0.68
C ARG A 109 12.65 11.33 -0.98
N ASN A 110 13.27 12.23 -0.20
CA ASN A 110 13.48 13.62 -0.59
C ASN A 110 14.33 13.69 -1.86
#